data_AF-A0AAP9RHE5-F1
#
_entry.id   AF-A0AAP9RHE5-F1
#
_cell.length_a   1.000
_cell.length_b   1.000
_cell.length_c   1.000
_cell.angle_alpha   90.00
_cell.angle_beta   90.00
_cell.angle_gamma   90.00
#
_symmetry.space_group_name_H-M   'P 1'
#
loop_
_entity.id
_entity.type
_entity.pdbx_description
1 polymer ?
#
loop_
_entity_poly.entity_id
_entity_poly.type
_entity_poly.pdbx_seq_one_letter_code
_entity_poly.pdbx_strand_id
1 'polypeptide(L)'
;MRYKPRRNKNKAKNIYKTKIIILCTSIALLVIAGSAVMAQRFISYIDTVQAKDDQIVLNDKNNNKDNDNGDSDNKNSNQVSSENSDIPHDSPEFVQKYLDQQMKGQMPDGADGVKVVYLTFDDGPSETVTPQILDVLKSENVHGTFFVLGKAVDSSAENKELIKRTISEGNAIGIHSYSHNYNYLYPNKIVNVDNFKGEVERTDASLKKVLGDDFSTKAIRLPGGHMTWKGTEPLDKYFKENGYSYIDWNALSKDAEGPKKNADQLVQQVIETSGNKQKVVLLMHDTYGKEETAKSLTNIIRHFKDNGYEFRVIK
;
A
#
# COMPACT_ATOMS: atom_id res chain seq x y z
N MET A 1 60.22 44.87 12.77
CA MET A 1 58.97 45.16 13.52
C MET A 1 57.84 44.28 12.98
N ARG A 2 57.31 43.34 13.79
CA ARG A 2 55.91 42.86 13.74
C ARG A 2 55.68 41.86 14.89
N TYR A 3 55.16 42.38 16.00
CA TYR A 3 54.68 41.60 17.13
C TYR A 3 53.31 40.98 16.77
N LYS A 4 53.20 39.65 16.74
CA LYS A 4 51.89 38.97 16.63
C LYS A 4 51.42 38.58 18.03
N PRO A 5 50.20 38.97 18.47
CA PRO A 5 49.71 38.61 19.79
C PRO A 5 49.40 37.12 19.88
N ARG A 6 49.87 36.47 20.95
CA ARG A 6 49.58 35.07 21.28
C ARG A 6 48.13 34.99 21.79
N ARG A 7 47.19 34.60 20.91
CA ARG A 7 45.77 34.42 21.26
C ARG A 7 45.65 33.29 22.29
N ASN A 8 45.11 33.60 23.47
CA ASN A 8 45.05 32.70 24.62
C ASN A 8 44.09 31.52 24.35
N LYS A 9 44.64 30.37 23.95
CA LYS A 9 43.91 29.14 23.53
C LYS A 9 42.93 28.64 24.59
N ASN A 10 43.18 28.92 25.87
CA ASN A 10 42.31 28.50 26.98
C ASN A 10 40.96 29.24 26.99
N LYS A 11 40.93 30.51 26.55
CA LYS A 11 39.69 31.30 26.50
C LYS A 11 38.76 30.81 25.39
N ALA A 12 39.32 30.45 24.23
CA ALA A 12 38.56 29.90 23.10
C ALA A 12 37.99 28.50 23.40
N LYS A 13 38.76 27.64 24.09
CA LYS A 13 38.32 26.29 24.46
C LYS A 13 37.17 26.32 25.48
N ASN A 14 37.18 27.26 26.42
CA ASN A 14 36.09 27.44 27.38
C ASN A 14 34.81 27.97 26.72
N ILE A 15 34.92 28.93 25.78
CA ILE A 15 33.76 29.41 25.00
C ILE A 15 33.11 28.28 24.21
N TYR A 16 33.91 27.38 23.62
CA TYR A 16 33.38 26.25 22.85
C TYR A 16 32.63 25.24 23.74
N LYS A 17 33.18 24.92 24.92
CA LYS A 17 32.50 24.05 25.90
C LYS A 17 31.18 24.66 26.39
N THR A 18 31.14 25.95 26.69
CA THR A 18 29.91 26.63 27.12
C THR A 18 28.85 26.63 26.02
N LYS A 19 29.24 26.81 24.74
CA LYS A 19 28.29 26.74 23.60
C LYS A 19 27.70 25.34 23.40
N ILE A 20 28.49 24.28 23.58
CA ILE A 20 27.99 22.90 23.49
C ILE A 20 26.99 22.61 24.61
N ILE A 21 27.27 23.04 25.85
CA ILE A 21 26.36 22.82 26.98
C ILE A 21 25.02 23.52 26.74
N ILE A 22 25.03 24.78 26.28
CA ILE A 22 23.80 25.53 25.95
C ILE A 22 23.02 24.85 24.82
N LEU A 23 23.72 24.33 23.79
CA LEU A 23 23.07 23.61 22.70
C LEU A 23 22.39 22.33 23.20
N CYS A 24 23.09 21.52 24.00
CA CYS A 24 22.52 20.28 24.56
C CYS A 24 21.33 20.55 25.49
N THR A 25 21.39 21.60 26.33
CA THR A 25 20.26 21.94 27.20
C THR A 25 19.06 22.46 26.41
N SER A 26 19.29 23.25 25.34
CA SER A 26 18.21 23.72 24.46
C SER A 26 17.53 22.57 23.70
N ILE A 27 18.29 21.56 23.25
CA ILE A 27 17.73 20.36 22.61
C ILE A 27 16.93 19.53 23.61
N ALA A 28 17.45 19.34 24.83
CA ALA A 28 16.73 18.60 25.87
C ALA A 28 15.39 19.26 26.23
N LEU A 29 15.35 20.60 26.31
CA LEU A 29 14.11 21.35 26.56
C LEU A 29 13.11 21.23 25.40
N LEU A 30 13.57 21.23 24.15
CA LEU A 30 12.72 21.01 22.97
C LEU A 30 12.11 19.60 22.94
N VAL A 31 12.89 18.59 23.33
CA VAL A 31 12.41 17.19 23.42
C VAL A 31 11.35 17.05 24.51
N ILE A 32 11.55 17.67 25.68
CA ILE A 32 10.58 17.65 26.79
C ILE A 32 9.30 18.41 26.42
N ALA A 33 9.42 19.57 25.76
CA ALA A 33 8.26 20.31 25.29
C ALA A 33 7.48 19.54 24.21
N GLY A 34 8.20 18.90 23.28
CA GLY A 34 7.60 18.06 22.25
C GLY A 34 6.85 16.85 22.83
N SER A 35 7.43 16.17 23.83
CA SER A 35 6.77 15.02 24.48
C SER A 35 5.54 15.43 25.29
N ALA A 36 5.56 16.60 25.93
CA ALA A 36 4.40 17.15 26.63
C ALA A 36 3.23 17.49 25.68
N VAL A 37 3.53 18.09 24.52
CA VAL A 37 2.50 18.39 23.49
C VAL A 37 1.91 17.10 22.90
N MET A 38 2.75 16.08 22.65
CA MET A 38 2.28 14.77 22.18
C MET A 38 1.41 14.06 23.23
N ALA A 39 1.77 14.14 24.51
CA ALA A 39 0.96 13.60 25.60
C ALA A 39 -0.40 14.31 25.72
N GLN A 40 -0.44 15.64 25.60
CA GLN A 40 -1.70 16.41 25.60
C GLN A 40 -2.61 16.05 24.42
N ARG A 41 -2.03 15.85 23.23
CA ARG A 41 -2.78 15.38 22.05
C ARG A 41 -3.30 13.96 22.21
N PHE A 42 -2.52 13.08 22.83
CA PHE A 42 -2.93 11.72 23.13
C PHE A 42 -4.08 11.66 24.14
N ILE A 43 -4.01 12.46 25.22
CA ILE A 43 -5.11 12.57 26.20
C ILE A 43 -6.38 13.10 25.53
N SER A 44 -6.27 14.17 24.74
CA SER A 44 -7.42 14.73 24.01
C SER A 44 -8.04 13.72 23.03
N TYR A 45 -7.21 12.87 22.41
CA TYR A 45 -7.66 11.80 21.53
C TYR A 45 -8.44 10.72 22.29
N ILE A 46 -7.95 10.27 23.45
CA ILE A 46 -8.66 9.29 24.30
C ILE A 46 -10.03 9.84 24.73
N ASP A 47 -10.10 11.11 25.14
CA ASP A 47 -11.37 11.75 25.50
C ASP A 47 -12.37 11.75 24.33
N THR A 48 -11.90 11.99 23.10
CA THR A 48 -12.77 11.96 21.90
C THR A 48 -13.24 10.56 21.51
N VAL A 49 -12.44 9.52 21.76
CA VAL A 49 -12.81 8.13 21.49
C VAL A 49 -13.85 7.67 22.52
N GLN A 50 -13.62 7.99 23.79
CA GLN A 50 -14.53 7.62 24.88
C GLN A 50 -15.90 8.32 24.74
N ALA A 51 -15.92 9.58 24.28
CA ALA A 51 -17.16 10.30 23.99
C ALA A 51 -17.94 9.72 22.79
N LYS A 52 -17.27 9.06 21.83
CA LYS A 52 -17.93 8.37 20.70
C LYS A 52 -18.53 7.03 21.10
N ASP A 53 -17.83 6.27 21.94
CA ASP A 53 -18.35 5.01 22.48
C ASP A 53 -19.60 5.22 23.34
N ASP A 54 -19.63 6.29 24.15
CA ASP A 54 -20.81 6.66 24.95
C ASP A 54 -22.02 7.05 24.07
N GLN A 55 -21.82 7.62 22.89
CA GLN A 55 -22.91 7.93 21.95
C GLN A 55 -23.43 6.68 21.21
N ILE A 56 -22.55 5.71 20.92
CA ILE A 56 -22.95 4.45 20.27
C ILE A 56 -23.81 3.61 21.24
N VAL A 57 -23.44 3.56 22.52
CA VAL A 57 -24.20 2.82 23.55
C VAL A 57 -25.58 3.44 23.85
N LEU A 58 -25.75 4.75 23.64
CA LEU A 58 -27.05 5.42 23.80
C LEU A 58 -27.99 5.21 22.59
N ASN A 59 -27.45 5.05 21.39
CA ASN A 59 -28.26 4.82 20.18
C ASN A 59 -28.82 3.39 20.11
N ASP A 60 -28.12 2.38 20.64
CA ASP A 60 -28.58 0.98 20.64
C ASP A 60 -29.76 0.69 21.59
N LYS A 61 -30.05 1.57 22.56
CA LYS A 61 -31.17 1.38 23.51
C LYS A 61 -32.51 1.93 23.03
N ASN A 62 -32.56 2.68 21.93
CA ASN A 62 -33.79 3.36 21.48
C ASN A 62 -34.55 2.63 20.35
N ASN A 63 -34.02 1.55 19.77
CA ASN A 63 -34.59 0.91 18.58
C ASN A 63 -35.29 -0.45 18.82
N ASN A 64 -35.77 -0.73 20.04
CA ASN A 64 -36.53 -1.95 20.28
C ASN A 64 -37.79 -1.69 21.10
N LYS A 65 -38.88 -1.31 20.41
CA LYS A 65 -40.27 -1.50 20.84
C LYS A 65 -41.23 -1.37 19.65
N ASP A 66 -42.11 -2.36 19.56
CA ASP A 66 -43.39 -2.41 18.83
C ASP A 66 -43.24 -2.62 17.30
N ASN A 67 -43.74 -3.69 16.66
CA ASN A 67 -45.06 -4.30 16.76
C ASN A 67 -45.16 -5.62 15.95
N ASP A 68 -46.06 -6.48 16.42
CA ASP A 68 -46.50 -7.76 15.88
C ASP A 68 -47.81 -7.60 15.07
N ASN A 69 -47.92 -8.37 13.97
CA ASN A 69 -49.11 -8.89 13.25
C ASN A 69 -49.21 -8.60 11.75
N GLY A 70 -49.42 -9.67 10.97
CA GLY A 70 -50.38 -9.68 9.85
C GLY A 70 -49.88 -10.05 8.46
N ASP A 71 -49.79 -11.36 8.21
CA ASP A 71 -49.90 -12.14 6.96
C ASP A 71 -50.30 -11.42 5.64
N SER A 72 -49.49 -11.59 4.57
CA SER A 72 -49.85 -12.30 3.32
C SER A 72 -49.03 -11.86 2.08
N ASP A 73 -48.62 -12.88 1.32
CA ASP A 73 -48.27 -12.91 -0.10
C ASP A 73 -46.97 -12.26 -0.64
N ASN A 74 -45.94 -13.08 -0.43
CA ASN A 74 -44.72 -13.28 -1.19
C ASN A 74 -44.77 -13.00 -2.71
N LYS A 75 -44.08 -11.94 -3.13
CA LYS A 75 -43.26 -11.87 -4.36
C LYS A 75 -42.32 -10.68 -4.23
N ASN A 76 -41.11 -10.91 -3.70
CA ASN A 76 -40.04 -9.94 -3.89
C ASN A 76 -38.73 -10.66 -4.24
N SER A 77 -38.34 -10.49 -5.49
CA SER A 77 -36.99 -10.71 -5.97
C SER A 77 -36.06 -9.79 -5.17
N ASN A 78 -35.37 -10.33 -4.17
CA ASN A 78 -34.36 -9.59 -3.44
C ASN A 78 -33.17 -9.31 -4.38
N GLN A 79 -33.20 -8.11 -4.96
CA GLN A 79 -32.01 -7.34 -5.27
C GLN A 79 -31.14 -7.28 -4.02
N VAL A 80 -29.97 -7.93 -4.08
CA VAL A 80 -28.86 -7.63 -3.18
C VAL A 80 -28.30 -6.29 -3.65
N SER A 81 -28.75 -5.21 -3.00
CA SER A 81 -28.30 -3.85 -3.25
C SER A 81 -26.92 -3.60 -2.64
N SER A 82 -25.92 -3.48 -3.52
CA SER A 82 -24.81 -2.52 -3.47
C SER A 82 -24.25 -2.07 -2.10
N GLU A 83 -23.24 -2.77 -1.59
CA GLU A 83 -22.24 -2.20 -0.64
C GLU A 83 -20.88 -1.92 -1.33
N ASN A 84 -20.75 -2.17 -2.64
CA ASN A 84 -19.46 -2.15 -3.34
C ASN A 84 -19.11 -0.84 -4.09
N SER A 85 -19.91 0.23 -3.96
CA SER A 85 -19.71 1.49 -4.71
C SER A 85 -18.76 2.50 -4.07
N ASP A 86 -18.39 2.33 -2.80
CA ASP A 86 -17.80 3.43 -2.01
C ASP A 86 -16.31 3.26 -1.67
N ILE A 87 -15.64 2.24 -2.21
CA ILE A 87 -14.20 2.03 -1.95
C ILE A 87 -13.38 3.07 -2.72
N PRO A 88 -12.60 3.94 -2.05
CA PRO A 88 -11.75 4.90 -2.72
C PRO A 88 -10.77 4.20 -3.66
N HIS A 89 -10.74 4.62 -4.92
CA HIS A 89 -9.91 4.02 -5.96
C HIS A 89 -9.49 5.06 -6.98
N ASP A 90 -8.40 4.76 -7.70
CA ASP A 90 -8.02 5.48 -8.91
C ASP A 90 -7.76 4.47 -10.03
N SER A 91 -7.94 4.91 -11.28
CA SER A 91 -7.79 4.02 -12.43
C SER A 91 -6.32 3.62 -12.63
N PRO A 92 -6.05 2.41 -13.16
CA PRO A 92 -4.69 1.99 -13.52
C PRO A 92 -4.01 2.98 -14.49
N GLU A 93 -4.73 3.57 -15.44
CA GLU A 93 -4.14 4.54 -16.40
C GLU A 93 -3.64 5.81 -15.69
N PHE A 94 -4.41 6.31 -14.72
CA PHE A 94 -4.00 7.47 -13.93
C PHE A 94 -2.72 7.17 -13.15
N VAL A 95 -2.68 6.05 -12.43
CA VAL A 95 -1.53 5.67 -11.60
C VAL A 95 -0.29 5.43 -12.46
N GLN A 96 -0.42 4.73 -13.59
CA GLN A 96 0.69 4.55 -14.54
C GLN A 96 1.23 5.91 -15.00
N LYS A 97 0.36 6.80 -15.48
CA LYS A 97 0.75 8.12 -15.98
C LYS A 97 1.46 8.95 -14.91
N TYR A 98 0.95 8.93 -13.68
CA TYR A 98 1.57 9.63 -12.55
C TYR A 98 3.00 9.13 -12.31
N LEU A 99 3.19 7.80 -12.26
CA LEU A 99 4.51 7.19 -12.06
C LEU A 99 5.46 7.49 -13.22
N ASP A 100 5.00 7.40 -14.47
CA ASP A 100 5.81 7.70 -15.66
C ASP A 100 6.30 9.16 -15.67
N GLN A 101 5.43 10.11 -15.34
CA GLN A 101 5.80 11.53 -15.24
C GLN A 101 6.82 11.76 -14.12
N GLN A 102 6.60 11.14 -12.96
CA GLN A 102 7.53 11.23 -11.83
C GLN A 102 8.91 10.66 -12.20
N MET A 103 8.97 9.51 -12.85
CA MET A 103 10.22 8.88 -13.29
C MET A 103 10.97 9.73 -14.31
N LYS A 104 10.26 10.52 -15.13
CA LYS A 104 10.84 11.48 -16.07
C LYS A 104 11.26 12.81 -15.40
N GLY A 105 11.10 12.94 -14.08
CA GLY A 105 11.40 14.18 -13.34
C GLY A 105 10.40 15.30 -13.61
N GLN A 106 9.24 14.99 -14.15
CA GLN A 106 8.16 15.96 -14.41
C GLN A 106 7.30 16.13 -13.16
N MET A 107 6.58 17.26 -13.06
CA MET A 107 5.49 17.38 -12.10
C MET A 107 4.34 16.48 -12.58
N PRO A 108 3.94 15.45 -11.83
CA PRO A 108 2.88 14.55 -12.29
C PRO A 108 1.51 15.23 -12.29
N ASP A 109 0.68 14.85 -13.25
CA ASP A 109 -0.74 15.19 -13.25
C ASP A 109 -1.39 14.54 -12.02
N GLY A 110 -2.20 15.29 -11.28
CA GLY A 110 -2.77 14.82 -10.01
C GLY A 110 -1.85 15.02 -8.79
N ALA A 111 -0.73 15.74 -8.93
CA ALA A 111 0.01 16.32 -7.79
C ALA A 111 -0.75 17.54 -7.20
N ASP A 112 -1.98 17.30 -6.76
CA ASP A 112 -2.98 18.27 -6.31
C ASP A 112 -2.89 18.63 -4.82
N GLY A 113 -1.90 18.08 -4.11
CA GLY A 113 -1.73 18.23 -2.67
C GLY A 113 -2.46 17.17 -1.84
N VAL A 114 -3.34 16.36 -2.44
CA VAL A 114 -4.02 15.26 -1.74
C VAL A 114 -3.03 14.11 -1.57
N LYS A 115 -2.88 13.64 -0.33
CA LYS A 115 -2.00 12.52 0.00
C LYS A 115 -2.73 11.20 -0.14
N VAL A 116 -2.21 10.30 -0.98
CA VAL A 116 -2.79 8.97 -1.25
C VAL A 116 -1.71 7.92 -1.15
N VAL A 117 -2.03 6.80 -0.52
CA VAL A 117 -1.22 5.59 -0.52
C VAL A 117 -1.99 4.43 -1.16
N TYR A 118 -1.35 3.76 -2.10
CA TYR A 118 -1.77 2.49 -2.67
C TYR A 118 -0.87 1.41 -2.05
N LEU A 119 -1.45 0.62 -1.16
CA LEU A 119 -0.78 -0.58 -0.64
C LEU A 119 -0.85 -1.65 -1.74
N THR A 120 0.30 -2.10 -2.22
CA THR A 120 0.35 -3.11 -3.29
C THR A 120 1.15 -4.33 -2.87
N PHE A 121 0.68 -5.52 -3.22
CA PHE A 121 1.26 -6.80 -2.84
C PHE A 121 1.46 -7.68 -4.07
N ASP A 122 2.69 -8.13 -4.27
CA ASP A 122 3.08 -8.98 -5.40
C ASP A 122 3.29 -10.45 -4.95
N ASP A 123 3.23 -11.36 -5.92
CA ASP A 123 3.56 -12.79 -5.85
C ASP A 123 2.55 -13.72 -5.17
N GLY A 124 1.49 -13.19 -4.59
CA GLY A 124 0.39 -13.97 -4.00
C GLY A 124 -0.55 -14.64 -5.02
N PRO A 125 -1.57 -15.36 -4.53
CA PRO A 125 -1.82 -15.61 -3.11
C PRO A 125 -0.88 -16.69 -2.53
N SER A 126 -0.58 -16.58 -1.23
CA SER A 126 0.01 -17.65 -0.42
C SER A 126 -0.89 -18.01 0.75
N GLU A 127 -0.92 -19.29 1.08
CA GLU A 127 -1.75 -19.82 2.18
C GLU A 127 -1.27 -19.31 3.56
N THR A 128 -0.03 -18.82 3.68
CA THR A 128 0.50 -18.35 4.96
C THR A 128 0.45 -16.83 5.13
N VAL A 129 0.74 -16.04 4.10
CA VAL A 129 0.94 -14.58 4.26
C VAL A 129 -0.28 -13.77 3.79
N THR A 130 -0.89 -14.11 2.65
CA THR A 130 -2.08 -13.43 2.14
C THR A 130 -3.22 -13.36 3.17
N PRO A 131 -3.62 -14.43 3.90
CA PRO A 131 -4.68 -14.31 4.90
C PRO A 131 -4.33 -13.35 6.05
N GLN A 132 -3.06 -13.31 6.50
CA GLN A 132 -2.63 -12.40 7.55
C GLN A 132 -2.70 -10.93 7.08
N ILE A 133 -2.33 -10.67 5.83
CA ILE A 133 -2.44 -9.33 5.24
C ILE A 133 -3.91 -8.91 5.13
N LEU A 134 -4.78 -9.78 4.63
CA LEU A 134 -6.22 -9.50 4.53
C LEU A 134 -6.84 -9.22 5.91
N ASP A 135 -6.47 -9.99 6.94
CA ASP A 135 -6.91 -9.77 8.32
C ASP A 135 -6.50 -8.37 8.83
N VAL A 136 -5.24 -7.96 8.58
CA VAL A 136 -4.76 -6.64 8.99
C VAL A 136 -5.49 -5.52 8.23
N LEU A 137 -5.63 -5.62 6.91
CA LEU A 137 -6.33 -4.63 6.09
C LEU A 137 -7.77 -4.42 6.58
N LYS A 138 -8.49 -5.53 6.83
CA LYS A 138 -9.83 -5.51 7.40
C LYS A 138 -9.87 -4.89 8.79
N SER A 139 -8.96 -5.27 9.69
CA SER A 139 -8.91 -4.75 11.05
C SER A 139 -8.62 -3.25 11.11
N GLU A 140 -7.86 -2.75 10.15
CA GLU A 140 -7.50 -1.34 10.02
C GLU A 140 -8.48 -0.55 9.14
N ASN A 141 -9.53 -1.20 8.61
CA ASN A 141 -10.53 -0.60 7.71
C ASN A 141 -9.87 0.14 6.52
N VAL A 142 -8.93 -0.53 5.86
CA VAL A 142 -8.26 -0.06 4.63
C VAL A 142 -8.21 -1.18 3.61
N HIS A 143 -7.91 -0.86 2.36
CA HIS A 143 -7.86 -1.82 1.26
C HIS A 143 -6.50 -1.77 0.54
N GLY A 144 -6.16 -2.85 -0.15
CA GLY A 144 -4.94 -3.00 -0.96
C GLY A 144 -5.21 -3.49 -2.38
N THR A 145 -4.17 -3.47 -3.21
CA THR A 145 -4.18 -4.05 -4.57
C THR A 145 -3.20 -5.22 -4.62
N PHE A 146 -3.68 -6.40 -5.01
CA PHE A 146 -2.90 -7.63 -5.08
C PHE A 146 -2.57 -7.97 -6.53
N PHE A 147 -1.29 -7.91 -6.90
CA PHE A 147 -0.80 -8.33 -8.21
C PHE A 147 -0.44 -9.82 -8.13
N VAL A 148 -1.37 -10.66 -8.60
CA VAL A 148 -1.32 -12.11 -8.34
C VAL A 148 -0.68 -12.89 -9.49
N LEU A 149 -0.08 -14.02 -9.12
CA LEU A 149 0.45 -14.99 -10.07
C LEU A 149 -0.61 -16.01 -10.44
N GLY A 150 -0.86 -16.20 -11.74
CA GLY A 150 -1.82 -17.21 -12.20
C GLY A 150 -1.50 -18.63 -11.70
N LYS A 151 -0.20 -19.00 -11.65
CA LYS A 151 0.22 -20.30 -11.08
C LYS A 151 -0.17 -20.46 -9.60
N ALA A 152 -0.19 -19.36 -8.84
CA ALA A 152 -0.55 -19.38 -7.42
C ALA A 152 -2.06 -19.44 -7.25
N VAL A 153 -2.83 -18.74 -8.09
CA VAL A 153 -4.29 -18.88 -8.16
C VAL A 153 -4.69 -20.35 -8.43
N ASP A 154 -3.97 -21.03 -9.33
CA ASP A 154 -4.29 -22.40 -9.71
C ASP A 154 -3.73 -23.48 -8.77
N SER A 155 -2.89 -23.13 -7.78
CA SER A 155 -2.12 -24.12 -7.03
C SER A 155 -2.94 -24.93 -6.03
N SER A 156 -3.98 -24.36 -5.43
CA SER A 156 -4.80 -25.04 -4.41
C SER A 156 -6.23 -24.51 -4.37
N ALA A 157 -7.13 -25.25 -3.70
CA ALA A 157 -8.49 -24.77 -3.44
C ALA A 157 -8.48 -23.58 -2.47
N GLU A 158 -7.58 -23.59 -1.48
CA GLU A 158 -7.43 -22.51 -0.51
C GLU A 158 -7.02 -21.20 -1.17
N ASN A 159 -6.06 -21.24 -2.10
CA ASN A 159 -5.68 -20.05 -2.87
C ASN A 159 -6.84 -19.46 -3.70
N LYS A 160 -7.74 -20.30 -4.22
CA LYS A 160 -8.95 -19.82 -4.91
C LYS A 160 -9.92 -19.14 -3.95
N GLU A 161 -10.08 -19.67 -2.74
CA GLU A 161 -10.87 -19.01 -1.70
C GLU A 161 -10.24 -17.69 -1.24
N LEU A 162 -8.90 -17.62 -1.16
CA LEU A 162 -8.20 -16.36 -0.88
C LEU A 162 -8.45 -15.31 -1.97
N ILE A 163 -8.45 -15.69 -3.26
CA ILE A 163 -8.81 -14.77 -4.35
C ILE A 163 -10.24 -14.23 -4.22
N LYS A 164 -11.21 -15.09 -3.90
CA LYS A 164 -12.59 -14.66 -3.63
C LYS A 164 -12.66 -13.73 -2.43
N ARG A 165 -11.96 -14.08 -1.34
CA ARG A 165 -11.88 -13.29 -0.11
C ARG A 165 -11.35 -11.89 -0.40
N THR A 166 -10.25 -11.77 -1.14
CA THR A 166 -9.64 -10.50 -1.55
C THR A 166 -10.68 -9.55 -2.16
N ILE A 167 -11.45 -10.01 -3.15
CA ILE A 167 -12.50 -9.20 -3.79
C ILE A 167 -13.67 -8.90 -2.84
N SER A 168 -14.15 -9.92 -2.09
CA SER A 168 -15.29 -9.75 -1.18
C SER A 168 -15.01 -8.79 -0.02
N GLU A 169 -13.75 -8.63 0.37
CA GLU A 169 -13.29 -7.68 1.40
C GLU A 169 -12.89 -6.31 0.81
N GLY A 170 -13.24 -6.06 -0.45
CA GLY A 170 -13.12 -4.74 -1.07
C GLY A 170 -11.75 -4.41 -1.68
N ASN A 171 -10.81 -5.36 -1.66
CA ASN A 171 -9.49 -5.16 -2.26
C ASN A 171 -9.56 -5.28 -3.79
N ALA A 172 -8.53 -4.77 -4.47
CA ALA A 172 -8.37 -4.91 -5.91
C ALA A 172 -7.41 -6.05 -6.26
N ILE A 173 -7.57 -6.62 -7.45
CA ILE A 173 -6.66 -7.61 -8.02
C ILE A 173 -6.11 -7.08 -9.36
N GLY A 174 -4.80 -7.16 -9.52
CA GLY A 174 -4.10 -6.98 -10.79
C GLY A 174 -3.36 -8.25 -11.20
N ILE A 175 -2.83 -8.28 -12.42
CA ILE A 175 -2.10 -9.43 -12.98
C ILE A 175 -0.59 -9.22 -12.79
N HIS A 176 0.12 -10.25 -12.30
CA HIS A 176 1.58 -10.25 -12.14
C HIS A 176 2.29 -11.32 -12.99
N SER A 177 1.79 -11.60 -14.19
CA SER A 177 2.13 -12.78 -15.01
C SER A 177 1.52 -14.09 -14.48
N TYR A 178 1.82 -15.20 -15.14
CA TYR A 178 1.39 -16.53 -14.70
C TYR A 178 2.49 -17.21 -13.91
N SER A 179 3.70 -17.22 -14.44
CA SER A 179 4.80 -18.06 -13.94
C SER A 179 5.83 -17.30 -13.12
N HIS A 180 5.94 -15.98 -13.30
CA HIS A 180 7.05 -15.15 -12.77
C HIS A 180 8.44 -15.67 -13.24
N ASN A 181 8.53 -16.29 -14.42
CA ASN A 181 9.79 -16.80 -14.96
C ASN A 181 10.49 -15.75 -15.83
N TYR A 182 11.51 -15.10 -15.27
CA TYR A 182 12.28 -14.07 -15.99
C TYR A 182 12.94 -14.55 -17.28
N ASN A 183 13.42 -15.79 -17.34
CA ASN A 183 14.07 -16.29 -18.56
C ASN A 183 13.06 -16.51 -19.70
N TYR A 184 11.80 -16.80 -19.34
CA TYR A 184 10.71 -16.97 -20.29
C TYR A 184 10.13 -15.61 -20.73
N LEU A 185 9.86 -14.73 -19.78
CA LEU A 185 9.29 -13.40 -20.04
C LEU A 185 10.29 -12.45 -20.72
N TYR A 186 11.56 -12.55 -20.35
CA TYR A 186 12.60 -11.60 -20.72
C TYR A 186 13.89 -12.29 -21.21
N PRO A 187 13.83 -13.14 -22.25
CA PRO A 187 15.02 -13.79 -22.78
C PRO A 187 16.07 -12.74 -23.16
N ASN A 188 17.31 -12.93 -22.68
CA ASN A 188 18.40 -11.96 -22.84
C ASN A 188 18.10 -10.56 -22.25
N LYS A 189 17.24 -10.48 -21.23
CA LYS A 189 16.79 -9.24 -20.56
C LYS A 189 16.02 -8.27 -21.49
N ILE A 190 15.42 -8.80 -22.54
CA ILE A 190 14.53 -8.06 -23.45
C ILE A 190 13.17 -8.71 -23.39
N VAL A 191 12.11 -7.91 -23.29
CA VAL A 191 10.73 -8.40 -23.26
C VAL A 191 10.43 -9.26 -24.48
N ASN A 192 9.97 -10.49 -24.23
CA ASN A 192 9.30 -11.29 -25.24
C ASN A 192 7.79 -11.04 -25.13
N VAL A 193 7.27 -10.30 -26.10
CA VAL A 193 5.89 -9.80 -26.11
C VAL A 193 4.88 -10.95 -26.14
N ASP A 194 5.10 -11.97 -26.97
CA ASP A 194 4.16 -13.08 -27.12
C ASP A 194 4.11 -13.95 -25.86
N ASN A 195 5.28 -14.20 -25.26
CA ASN A 195 5.37 -14.91 -23.99
C ASN A 195 4.64 -14.13 -22.88
N PHE A 196 4.84 -12.82 -22.82
CA PHE A 196 4.20 -11.98 -21.80
C PHE A 196 2.68 -11.94 -21.98
N LYS A 197 2.20 -11.74 -23.21
CA LYS A 197 0.77 -11.79 -23.56
C LYS A 197 0.13 -13.10 -23.12
N GLY A 198 0.75 -14.23 -23.49
CA GLY A 198 0.24 -15.54 -23.13
C GLY A 198 0.16 -15.75 -21.61
N GLU A 199 1.10 -15.20 -20.83
CA GLU A 199 1.01 -15.23 -19.37
C GLU A 199 -0.07 -14.32 -18.79
N VAL A 200 -0.31 -13.15 -19.38
CA VAL A 200 -1.42 -12.26 -18.98
C VAL A 200 -2.77 -12.93 -19.26
N GLU A 201 -2.99 -13.42 -20.47
CA GLU A 201 -4.22 -14.09 -20.89
C GLU A 201 -4.50 -15.33 -20.04
N ARG A 202 -3.45 -16.11 -19.73
CA ARG A 202 -3.59 -17.29 -18.89
C ARG A 202 -3.97 -16.94 -17.46
N THR A 203 -3.36 -15.92 -16.86
CA THR A 203 -3.74 -15.47 -15.51
C THR A 203 -5.15 -14.89 -15.48
N ASP A 204 -5.55 -14.12 -16.49
CA ASP A 204 -6.94 -13.63 -16.64
C ASP A 204 -7.94 -14.80 -16.68
N ALA A 205 -7.65 -15.85 -17.44
CA ALA A 205 -8.48 -17.05 -17.49
C ALA A 205 -8.55 -17.78 -16.13
N SER A 206 -7.43 -17.91 -15.41
CA SER A 206 -7.43 -18.50 -14.06
C SER A 206 -8.28 -17.68 -13.08
N LEU A 207 -8.23 -16.34 -13.16
CA LEU A 207 -9.04 -15.44 -12.33
C LEU A 207 -10.54 -15.56 -12.65
N LYS A 208 -10.93 -15.52 -13.93
CA LYS A 208 -12.33 -15.69 -14.35
C LYS A 208 -12.91 -17.04 -13.96
N LYS A 209 -12.12 -18.10 -14.00
CA LYS A 209 -12.53 -19.43 -13.52
C LYS A 209 -12.90 -19.42 -12.03
N VAL A 210 -12.30 -18.53 -11.23
CA VAL A 210 -12.55 -18.42 -9.78
C VAL A 210 -13.65 -17.40 -9.46
N LEU A 211 -13.67 -16.27 -10.17
CA LEU A 211 -14.47 -15.08 -9.86
C LEU A 211 -15.69 -14.90 -10.78
N GLY A 212 -15.79 -15.69 -11.86
CA GLY A 212 -16.81 -15.56 -12.90
C GLY A 212 -16.32 -14.78 -14.13
N ASP A 213 -17.00 -14.97 -15.25
CA ASP A 213 -16.62 -14.39 -16.55
C ASP A 213 -16.72 -12.85 -16.59
N ASP A 214 -17.54 -12.27 -15.71
CA ASP A 214 -17.70 -10.81 -15.58
C ASP A 214 -16.51 -10.15 -14.86
N PHE A 215 -15.62 -10.92 -14.24
CA PHE A 215 -14.42 -10.37 -13.62
C PHE A 215 -13.47 -9.81 -14.70
N SER A 216 -12.98 -8.60 -14.46
CA SER A 216 -11.98 -7.96 -15.30
C SER A 216 -11.07 -7.09 -14.43
N THR A 217 -9.78 -7.05 -14.78
CA THR A 217 -8.82 -6.09 -14.24
C THR A 217 -8.03 -5.47 -15.36
N LYS A 218 -7.68 -4.18 -15.20
CA LYS A 218 -6.85 -3.44 -16.14
C LYS A 218 -5.44 -3.13 -15.60
N ALA A 219 -5.18 -3.47 -14.35
CA ALA A 219 -3.87 -3.28 -13.72
C ALA A 219 -2.97 -4.50 -13.97
N ILE A 220 -1.80 -4.26 -14.53
CA ILE A 220 -0.74 -5.27 -14.69
C ILE A 220 0.50 -4.76 -13.97
N ARG A 221 1.24 -5.62 -13.27
CA ARG A 221 2.61 -5.32 -12.84
C ARG A 221 3.54 -6.34 -13.47
N LEU A 222 4.60 -5.87 -14.11
CA LEU A 222 5.59 -6.75 -14.70
C LEU A 222 6.42 -7.39 -13.58
N PRO A 223 6.67 -8.72 -13.60
CA PRO A 223 7.70 -9.32 -12.76
C PRO A 223 9.01 -8.54 -12.87
N GLY A 224 9.51 -8.03 -11.74
CA GLY A 224 10.71 -7.20 -11.67
C GLY A 224 10.53 -5.72 -12.05
N GLY A 225 9.31 -5.27 -12.39
CA GLY A 225 8.98 -3.90 -12.76
C GLY A 225 9.24 -3.56 -14.23
N HIS A 226 8.35 -2.77 -14.83
CA HIS A 226 8.48 -2.31 -16.22
C HIS A 226 9.79 -1.54 -16.43
N MET A 227 10.14 -0.66 -15.49
CA MET A 227 11.36 0.14 -15.49
C MET A 227 12.67 -0.67 -15.60
N THR A 228 12.65 -1.97 -15.33
CA THR A 228 13.84 -2.84 -15.33
C THR A 228 14.19 -3.35 -16.72
N TRP A 229 13.20 -3.54 -17.59
CA TRP A 229 13.34 -4.31 -18.83
C TRP A 229 13.48 -3.42 -20.07
N LYS A 230 14.03 -4.01 -21.14
CA LYS A 230 14.20 -3.35 -22.44
C LYS A 230 13.23 -3.90 -23.47
N GLY A 231 12.96 -3.13 -24.53
CA GLY A 231 12.08 -3.54 -25.62
C GLY A 231 10.62 -3.60 -25.18
N THR A 232 10.22 -2.73 -24.26
CA THR A 232 8.86 -2.67 -23.73
C THR A 232 7.89 -2.03 -24.73
N GLU A 233 8.37 -1.25 -25.70
CA GLU A 233 7.50 -0.44 -26.56
C GLU A 233 6.41 -1.22 -27.31
N PRO A 234 6.68 -2.43 -27.87
CA PRO A 234 5.63 -3.22 -28.49
C PRO A 234 4.64 -3.81 -27.46
N LEU A 235 5.10 -4.11 -26.23
CA LEU A 235 4.23 -4.54 -25.14
C LEU A 235 3.35 -3.38 -24.65
N ASP A 236 3.91 -2.18 -24.52
CA ASP A 236 3.19 -0.96 -24.14
C ASP A 236 2.08 -0.63 -25.14
N LYS A 237 2.36 -0.80 -26.45
CA LYS A 237 1.35 -0.67 -27.50
C LYS A 237 0.21 -1.67 -27.30
N TYR A 238 0.54 -2.94 -27.04
CA TYR A 238 -0.47 -3.96 -26.78
C TYR A 238 -1.32 -3.62 -25.55
N PHE A 239 -0.70 -3.21 -24.44
CA PHE A 239 -1.43 -2.83 -23.24
C PHE A 239 -2.40 -1.69 -23.53
N LYS A 240 -1.94 -0.63 -24.19
CA LYS A 240 -2.80 0.49 -24.58
C LYS A 240 -3.97 0.06 -25.47
N GLU A 241 -3.75 -0.81 -26.45
CA GLU A 241 -4.79 -1.31 -27.36
C GLU A 241 -5.85 -2.18 -26.65
N ASN A 242 -5.50 -2.78 -25.51
CA ASN A 242 -6.39 -3.66 -24.73
C ASN A 242 -6.89 -3.03 -23.42
N GLY A 243 -6.58 -1.74 -23.22
CA GLY A 243 -6.95 -0.97 -22.04
C GLY A 243 -6.25 -1.42 -20.76
N TYR A 244 -5.10 -2.10 -20.87
CA TYR A 244 -4.25 -2.41 -19.71
C TYR A 244 -3.33 -1.24 -19.40
N SER A 245 -2.98 -1.11 -18.13
CA SER A 245 -1.93 -0.21 -17.66
C SER A 245 -0.92 -0.97 -16.82
N TYR A 246 0.36 -0.73 -17.06
CA TYR A 246 1.40 -1.28 -16.20
C TYR A 246 1.58 -0.39 -14.97
N ILE A 247 1.74 -1.00 -13.80
CA ILE A 247 1.86 -0.31 -12.52
C ILE A 247 3.19 -0.69 -11.90
N ASP A 248 4.14 0.24 -11.88
CA ASP A 248 5.38 0.11 -11.11
C ASP A 248 5.16 0.62 -9.67
N TRP A 249 6.21 1.11 -9.00
CA TRP A 249 6.15 1.63 -7.63
C TRP A 249 7.10 2.81 -7.46
N ASN A 250 6.86 3.62 -6.43
CA ASN A 250 7.73 4.74 -6.05
C ASN A 250 8.11 4.77 -4.55
N ALA A 251 7.70 3.73 -3.81
CA ALA A 251 8.11 3.44 -2.44
C ALA A 251 8.23 1.91 -2.25
N LEU A 252 9.05 1.50 -1.29
CA LEU A 252 9.49 0.12 -1.12
C LEU A 252 9.55 -0.24 0.37
N SER A 253 9.01 -1.40 0.75
CA SER A 253 9.36 -2.04 2.03
C SER A 253 10.77 -2.64 2.00
N LYS A 254 11.29 -2.93 0.80
CA LYS A 254 12.52 -3.70 0.55
C LYS A 254 12.49 -5.07 1.22
N ASP A 255 11.31 -5.69 1.33
CA ASP A 255 11.14 -7.06 1.82
C ASP A 255 11.70 -8.13 0.87
N ALA A 256 12.03 -7.76 -0.37
CA ALA A 256 12.69 -8.59 -1.39
C ALA A 256 14.13 -8.15 -1.73
N GLU A 257 14.67 -7.13 -1.06
CA GLU A 257 16.02 -6.60 -1.38
C GLU A 257 17.01 -6.76 -0.23
N GLY A 258 18.26 -7.11 -0.56
CA GLY A 258 19.36 -7.16 0.43
C GLY A 258 19.15 -8.20 1.53
N PRO A 259 19.79 -8.02 2.71
CA PRO A 259 19.62 -8.94 3.83
C PRO A 259 18.17 -9.00 4.33
N LYS A 260 17.79 -10.14 4.93
CA LYS A 260 16.48 -10.32 5.58
C LYS A 260 16.28 -9.24 6.65
N LYS A 261 15.11 -8.59 6.59
CA LYS A 261 14.69 -7.54 7.52
C LYS A 261 13.58 -8.06 8.42
N ASN A 262 13.52 -7.56 9.65
CA ASN A 262 12.35 -7.75 10.52
C ASN A 262 11.29 -6.66 10.25
N ALA A 263 10.10 -6.82 10.85
CA ALA A 263 8.98 -5.91 10.66
C ALA A 263 9.34 -4.43 10.90
N ASP A 264 10.06 -4.11 11.97
CA ASP A 264 10.44 -2.71 12.27
C ASP A 264 11.37 -2.12 11.20
N GLN A 265 12.33 -2.92 10.72
CA GLN A 265 13.21 -2.50 9.63
C GLN A 265 12.45 -2.27 8.32
N LEU A 266 11.41 -3.08 8.03
CA LEU A 266 10.54 -2.86 6.88
C LEU A 266 9.77 -1.55 7.03
N VAL A 267 9.18 -1.26 8.20
CA VAL A 267 8.52 0.03 8.49
C VAL A 267 9.47 1.20 8.20
N GLN A 268 10.72 1.13 8.67
CA GLN A 268 11.70 2.19 8.43
C GLN A 268 12.00 2.39 6.94
N GLN A 269 12.12 1.29 6.17
CA GLN A 269 12.31 1.40 4.72
C GLN A 269 11.10 2.03 4.01
N VAL A 270 9.87 1.71 4.45
CA VAL A 270 8.67 2.34 3.91
C VAL A 270 8.67 3.84 4.19
N ILE A 271 8.96 4.26 5.42
CA ILE A 271 9.02 5.69 5.79
C ILE A 271 10.09 6.43 4.97
N GLU A 272 11.29 5.85 4.88
CA GLU A 272 12.41 6.43 4.14
C GLU A 272 12.10 6.56 2.65
N THR A 273 11.59 5.50 2.03
CA THR A 273 11.37 5.46 0.58
C THR A 273 10.09 6.16 0.15
N SER A 274 9.06 6.27 0.99
CA SER A 274 7.88 7.08 0.71
C SER A 274 8.20 8.57 0.81
N GLY A 275 8.91 9.00 1.85
CA GLY A 275 9.29 10.39 2.06
C GLY A 275 8.07 11.32 2.06
N ASN A 276 8.14 12.42 1.32
CA ASN A 276 7.07 13.43 1.25
C ASN A 276 6.20 13.31 -0.02
N LYS A 277 6.16 12.14 -0.67
CA LYS A 277 5.41 11.95 -1.92
C LYS A 277 3.91 12.12 -1.68
N GLN A 278 3.22 12.84 -2.56
CA GLN A 278 1.77 13.01 -2.48
C GLN A 278 1.05 11.69 -2.79
N LYS A 279 1.40 11.03 -3.89
CA LYS A 279 0.89 9.69 -4.23
C LYS A 279 2.00 8.66 -4.03
N VAL A 280 1.76 7.69 -3.16
CA VAL A 280 2.69 6.62 -2.80
C VAL A 280 2.14 5.30 -3.34
N VAL A 281 2.83 4.68 -4.29
CA VAL A 281 2.57 3.30 -4.71
C VAL A 281 3.62 2.44 -4.02
N LEU A 282 3.21 1.75 -2.96
CA LEU A 282 4.10 1.01 -2.07
C LEU A 282 4.18 -0.46 -2.50
N LEU A 283 5.37 -0.90 -2.92
CA LEU A 283 5.65 -2.31 -3.22
C LEU A 283 5.96 -3.10 -1.94
N MET A 284 5.22 -4.21 -1.78
CA MET A 284 5.37 -5.26 -0.79
C MET A 284 5.06 -6.62 -1.44
N HIS A 285 5.30 -7.72 -0.74
CA HIS A 285 5.00 -9.07 -1.24
C HIS A 285 4.18 -9.88 -0.24
N ASP A 286 3.20 -10.65 -0.73
CA ASP A 286 2.34 -11.54 0.06
C ASP A 286 2.58 -13.03 -0.24
N THR A 287 3.77 -13.37 -0.72
CA THR A 287 4.19 -14.76 -0.98
C THR A 287 4.83 -15.43 0.26
N TYR A 288 5.07 -16.75 0.19
CA TYR A 288 5.68 -17.52 1.26
C TYR A 288 7.03 -16.92 1.72
N GLY A 289 7.26 -16.87 3.04
CA GLY A 289 8.50 -16.32 3.62
C GLY A 289 8.48 -14.80 3.82
N LYS A 290 7.34 -14.14 3.58
CA LYS A 290 7.12 -12.70 3.77
C LYS A 290 6.30 -12.39 5.03
N GLU A 291 6.35 -13.23 6.05
CA GLU A 291 5.59 -13.04 7.29
C GLU A 291 5.96 -11.73 8.02
N GLU A 292 7.20 -11.25 7.87
CA GLU A 292 7.61 -9.95 8.43
C GLU A 292 6.90 -8.76 7.74
N THR A 293 6.52 -8.91 6.46
CA THR A 293 5.70 -7.92 5.75
C THR A 293 4.32 -7.81 6.39
N ALA A 294 3.65 -8.94 6.63
CA ALA A 294 2.36 -8.96 7.34
C ALA A 294 2.46 -8.33 8.74
N LYS A 295 3.50 -8.68 9.52
CA LYS A 295 3.74 -8.12 10.86
C LYS A 295 4.00 -6.60 10.84
N SER A 296 4.62 -6.09 9.79
CA SER A 296 4.91 -4.65 9.65
C SER A 296 3.69 -3.81 9.26
N LEU A 297 2.67 -4.45 8.68
CA LEU A 297 1.61 -3.76 7.94
C LEU A 297 0.77 -2.83 8.83
N THR A 298 0.42 -3.24 10.05
CA THR A 298 -0.29 -2.37 11.02
C THR A 298 0.44 -1.06 11.26
N ASN A 299 1.77 -1.10 11.46
CA ASN A 299 2.56 0.09 11.72
C ASN A 299 2.76 0.95 10.46
N ILE A 300 2.85 0.32 9.28
CA ILE A 300 2.87 1.02 7.99
C ILE A 300 1.56 1.79 7.79
N ILE A 301 0.41 1.15 8.01
CA ILE A 301 -0.91 1.77 7.86
C ILE A 301 -1.04 2.96 8.83
N ARG A 302 -0.68 2.78 10.10
CA ARG A 302 -0.74 3.86 11.10
C ARG A 302 0.13 5.05 10.71
N HIS A 303 1.34 4.81 10.23
CA HIS A 303 2.21 5.88 9.73
C HIS A 303 1.52 6.73 8.65
N PHE A 304 0.90 6.09 7.65
CA PHE A 304 0.22 6.82 6.58
C PHE A 304 -1.05 7.54 7.09
N LYS A 305 -1.86 6.90 7.96
CA LYS A 305 -3.01 7.56 8.61
C LYS A 305 -2.59 8.81 9.38
N ASP A 306 -1.57 8.71 10.22
CA ASP A 306 -1.07 9.81 11.05
C ASP A 306 -0.51 10.98 10.20
N ASN A 307 -0.10 10.69 8.96
CA ASN A 307 0.42 11.69 8.02
C ASN A 307 -0.63 12.19 7.01
N GLY A 308 -1.91 11.83 7.22
CA GLY A 308 -3.05 12.32 6.45
C GLY A 308 -3.19 11.70 5.07
N TYR A 309 -2.72 10.48 4.86
CA TYR A 309 -2.91 9.76 3.60
C TYR A 309 -4.26 9.06 3.55
N GLU A 310 -4.94 9.20 2.42
CA GLU A 310 -6.05 8.35 2.02
C GLU A 310 -5.54 7.02 1.47
N PHE A 311 -6.24 5.93 1.79
CA PHE A 311 -5.93 4.61 1.24
C PHE A 311 -6.83 4.36 0.04
N ARG A 312 -6.22 4.09 -1.11
CA ARG A 312 -6.94 3.79 -2.35
C ARG A 312 -6.43 2.51 -2.99
N VAL A 313 -7.32 1.83 -3.70
CA VAL A 313 -6.97 0.69 -4.55
C VAL A 313 -6.82 1.13 -6.01
N ILE A 314 -6.19 0.27 -6.82
CA ILE A 314 -5.99 0.51 -8.26
C ILE A 314 -6.89 -0.46 -9.02
N LYS A 315 -8.03 0.01 -9.55
CA LYS A 315 -9.01 -0.83 -10.27
C LYS A 315 -9.81 -0.05 -11.30
#